data_AF-A0A399RIB6-F1
#
_entry.id   AF-A0A399RIB6-F1
#
_cell.length_a   1.000
_cell.length_b   1.000
_cell.length_c   1.000
_cell.angle_alpha   90.00
_cell.angle_beta   90.00
_cell.angle_gamma   90.00
#
_symmetry.space_group_name_H-M   'P 1'
#
loop_
_entity.id
_entity.type
_entity.pdbx_description
1 polymer ?
#
loop_
_entity_poly.entity_id
_entity_poly.type
_entity_poly.pdbx_seq_one_letter_code
_entity_poly.pdbx_strand_id
1 'polypeptide(L)'
;MRHISILAGLAVPALLLASCATSEPERLEDIASRATAACPAAVERSNAAGDYAYDVSTCECIAGRITTPLWSDENSSYSGDPMPIKDAKAIARAIRTGETLGKGLEEAKQNISVPSANSVNTCFSKY
;
A
#
# COMPACT_ATOMS: atom_id res chain seq x y z
N MET A 1 58.29 -36.51 -3.12
CA MET A 1 57.05 -37.16 -3.59
C MET A 1 55.96 -36.12 -3.68
N ARG A 2 55.00 -36.38 -4.58
CA ARG A 2 54.07 -35.46 -5.25
C ARG A 2 52.73 -35.44 -4.50
N HIS A 3 51.90 -34.40 -4.73
CA HIS A 3 50.42 -34.35 -4.54
C HIS A 3 49.91 -34.09 -3.10
N ILE A 4 48.84 -33.31 -2.80
CA ILE A 4 47.71 -32.72 -3.55
C ILE A 4 47.09 -31.58 -2.69
N SER A 5 46.63 -30.50 -3.33
CA SER A 5 45.72 -29.48 -2.78
C SER A 5 44.28 -29.97 -2.75
N ILE A 6 43.50 -29.76 -1.67
CA ILE A 6 42.03 -29.77 -1.75
C ILE A 6 41.44 -28.61 -0.95
N LEU A 7 40.73 -27.75 -1.67
CA LEU A 7 39.78 -26.77 -1.17
C LEU A 7 38.58 -27.45 -0.50
N ALA A 8 38.14 -26.93 0.65
CA ALA A 8 36.76 -27.03 1.11
C ALA A 8 36.43 -25.66 1.73
N GLY A 9 35.62 -24.79 1.13
CA GLY A 9 34.34 -25.08 0.50
C GLY A 9 33.20 -25.03 1.53
N LEU A 10 33.16 -24.00 2.38
CA LEU A 10 32.00 -23.73 3.25
C LEU A 10 30.92 -23.08 2.39
N ALA A 11 30.11 -23.94 1.77
CA ALA A 11 28.85 -23.56 1.17
C ALA A 11 27.93 -22.98 2.26
N VAL A 12 27.68 -21.68 2.17
CA VAL A 12 26.57 -21.02 2.87
C VAL A 12 25.29 -21.65 2.33
N PRO A 13 24.44 -22.28 3.15
CA PRO A 13 23.13 -22.71 2.69
C PRO A 13 22.31 -21.44 2.50
N ALA A 14 22.22 -20.97 1.25
CA ALA A 14 21.20 -20.04 0.84
C ALA A 14 19.85 -20.72 1.08
N LEU A 15 19.21 -20.37 2.18
CA LEU A 15 17.80 -20.64 2.45
C LEU A 15 17.00 -19.99 1.33
N LEU A 16 16.79 -20.76 0.26
CA LEU A 16 15.78 -20.53 -0.74
C LEU A 16 14.43 -20.66 -0.05
N LEU A 17 13.97 -19.57 0.57
CA LEU A 17 12.54 -19.33 0.78
C LEU A 17 11.94 -19.15 -0.61
N ALA A 18 11.72 -20.27 -1.29
CA ALA A 18 10.81 -20.35 -2.40
C ALA A 18 9.43 -19.98 -1.84
N SER A 19 9.10 -18.69 -1.85
CA SER A 19 7.74 -18.25 -1.63
C SER A 19 6.93 -18.90 -2.74
N CYS A 20 6.13 -19.89 -2.37
CA CYS A 20 5.05 -20.39 -3.18
C CYS A 20 4.10 -19.21 -3.35
N ALA A 21 4.37 -18.38 -4.35
CA ALA A 21 3.48 -17.33 -4.79
C ALA A 21 2.30 -18.05 -5.42
N THR A 22 1.33 -18.42 -4.59
CA THR A 22 0.00 -18.76 -5.07
C THR A 22 -0.45 -17.58 -5.91
N SER A 23 -0.53 -17.77 -7.22
CA SER A 23 -0.95 -16.77 -8.19
C SER A 23 -2.46 -16.57 -8.12
N GLU A 24 -2.99 -16.48 -6.91
CA GLU A 24 -4.36 -16.06 -6.70
C GLU A 24 -4.44 -14.58 -7.09
N PRO A 25 -5.49 -14.18 -7.83
CA PRO A 25 -5.67 -12.78 -8.17
C PRO A 25 -5.76 -11.98 -6.87
N GLU A 26 -4.83 -11.04 -6.69
CA GLU A 26 -4.76 -10.22 -5.49
C GLU A 26 -6.08 -9.48 -5.29
N ARG A 27 -6.69 -9.66 -4.12
CA ARG A 27 -8.01 -9.10 -3.83
C ARG A 27 -7.90 -7.72 -3.21
N LEU A 28 -8.94 -6.90 -3.41
CA LEU A 28 -9.01 -5.57 -2.79
C LEU A 28 -8.99 -5.64 -1.27
N GLU A 29 -9.63 -6.66 -0.67
CA GLU A 29 -9.64 -6.83 0.79
C GLU A 29 -8.24 -7.07 1.35
N ASP A 30 -7.41 -7.83 0.63
CA ASP A 30 -6.04 -8.11 1.04
C ASP A 30 -5.15 -6.86 0.94
N ILE A 31 -5.36 -6.05 -0.10
CA ILE A 31 -4.64 -4.78 -0.30
C ILE A 31 -5.04 -3.79 0.79
N ALA A 32 -6.35 -3.65 1.06
CA ALA A 32 -6.88 -2.78 2.10
C ALA A 32 -6.37 -3.19 3.48
N SER A 33 -6.42 -4.48 3.81
CA SER A 33 -5.91 -5.01 5.08
C SER A 33 -4.44 -4.68 5.30
N ARG A 34 -3.60 -4.89 4.28
CA ARG A 34 -2.17 -4.51 4.34
C ARG A 34 -1.96 -3.00 4.47
N ALA A 35 -2.76 -2.20 3.78
CA ALA A 35 -2.69 -0.74 3.86
C ALA A 35 -3.06 -0.25 5.27
N THR A 36 -4.17 -0.73 5.83
CA THR A 36 -4.62 -0.41 7.20
C THR A 36 -3.57 -0.80 8.23
N ALA A 37 -3.00 -2.01 8.13
CA ALA A 37 -1.96 -2.46 9.06
C ALA A 37 -0.68 -1.60 9.01
N ALA A 38 -0.42 -0.92 7.88
CA ALA A 38 0.74 -0.03 7.73
C ALA A 38 0.49 1.39 8.26
N CYS A 39 -0.75 1.76 8.61
CA CYS A 39 -1.10 3.12 9.01
C CYS A 39 -0.37 3.64 10.25
N PRO A 40 -0.21 2.89 11.35
CA PRO A 40 0.54 3.36 12.51
C PRO A 40 1.98 3.75 12.15
N ALA A 41 2.68 2.88 11.40
CA ALA A 41 4.05 3.13 10.97
C ALA A 41 4.15 4.28 9.95
N ALA A 42 3.13 4.49 9.11
CA ALA A 42 3.08 5.60 8.16
C ALA A 42 2.97 6.96 8.86
N VAL A 43 2.12 7.04 9.89
CA VAL A 43 1.93 8.27 10.67
C VAL A 43 3.13 8.55 11.56
N GLU A 44 3.69 7.52 12.22
CA GLU A 44 4.93 7.65 12.99
C GLU A 44 6.06 8.22 12.13
N ARG A 45 6.23 7.68 10.90
CA ARG A 45 7.22 8.19 9.94
C ARG A 45 6.97 9.64 9.53
N SER A 46 5.70 10.03 9.35
CA SER A 46 5.33 11.41 9.00
C SER A 46 5.67 12.37 10.13
N ASN A 47 5.30 12.00 11.38
CA ASN A 47 5.61 12.78 12.57
C ASN A 47 7.12 12.94 12.78
N ALA A 48 7.90 11.88 12.58
CA ALA A 48 9.36 11.93 12.67
C ALA A 48 9.99 12.87 11.62
N ALA A 49 9.34 13.06 10.47
CA ALA A 49 9.73 14.00 9.43
C ALA A 49 9.17 15.42 9.65
N GLY A 50 8.42 15.66 10.73
CA GLY A 50 7.78 16.94 11.02
C GLY A 50 6.49 17.22 10.24
N ASP A 51 5.92 16.20 9.58
CA ASP A 51 4.63 16.27 8.87
C ASP A 51 3.52 15.72 9.77
N TYR A 52 2.77 16.63 10.37
CA TYR A 52 1.68 16.34 11.31
C TYR A 52 0.29 16.54 10.69
N ALA A 53 0.19 16.64 9.35
CA ALA A 53 -1.06 16.96 8.68
C ALA A 53 -2.12 15.86 8.80
N TYR A 54 -1.70 14.62 9.06
CA TYR A 54 -2.57 13.44 9.02
C TYR A 54 -2.29 12.50 10.19
N ASP A 55 -3.37 11.98 10.77
CA ASP A 55 -3.34 11.02 11.86
C ASP A 55 -3.66 9.59 11.39
N VAL A 56 -3.62 8.64 12.33
CA VAL A 56 -3.91 7.23 12.05
C VAL A 56 -5.34 7.07 11.53
N SER A 57 -6.31 7.79 12.09
CA SER A 57 -7.70 7.76 11.63
C SER A 57 -7.85 8.18 10.16
N THR A 58 -7.08 9.17 9.72
CA THR A 58 -7.08 9.62 8.32
C THR A 58 -6.51 8.54 7.42
N CYS A 59 -5.38 7.95 7.81
CA CYS A 59 -4.79 6.84 7.06
C CYS A 59 -5.75 5.64 6.95
N GLU A 60 -6.38 5.24 8.05
CA GLU A 60 -7.34 4.13 8.08
C GLU A 60 -8.56 4.40 7.21
N CYS A 61 -9.06 5.65 7.20
CA CYS A 61 -10.12 6.04 6.27
C CYS A 61 -9.70 5.80 4.82
N ILE A 62 -8.51 6.26 4.43
CA ILE A 62 -7.99 6.11 3.06
C ILE A 62 -7.82 4.64 2.70
N ALA A 63 -7.23 3.84 3.58
CA ALA A 63 -7.09 2.41 3.38
C ALA A 63 -8.45 1.71 3.22
N GLY A 64 -9.46 2.10 4.01
CA GLY A 64 -10.83 1.60 3.90
C GLY A 64 -11.54 1.97 2.59
N ARG A 65 -11.13 3.07 1.93
CA ARG A 65 -11.67 3.44 0.61
C ARG A 65 -11.27 2.49 -0.51
N ILE A 66 -10.26 1.64 -0.31
CA ILE A 66 -9.85 0.63 -1.30
C ILE A 66 -10.97 -0.37 -1.60
N THR A 67 -11.72 -0.80 -0.57
CA THR A 67 -12.83 -1.75 -0.72
C THR A 67 -14.20 -1.07 -0.83
N THR A 68 -14.26 0.24 -0.64
CA THR A 68 -15.52 0.96 -0.80
C THR A 68 -15.85 1.07 -2.29
N PRO A 69 -17.08 0.76 -2.73
CA PRO A 69 -17.51 1.04 -4.09
C PRO A 69 -17.27 2.51 -4.44
N LEU A 70 -16.91 2.79 -5.69
CA LEU A 70 -16.71 4.17 -6.13
C LEU A 70 -18.04 4.92 -6.20
N TRP A 71 -17.96 6.25 -6.24
CA TRP A 71 -19.15 7.08 -6.45
C TRP A 71 -19.72 6.80 -7.85
N SER A 72 -21.01 6.49 -7.89
CA SER A 72 -21.79 6.38 -9.12
C SER A 72 -22.59 7.65 -9.32
N ASP A 73 -22.32 8.36 -10.42
CA ASP A 73 -23.11 9.54 -10.82
C ASP A 73 -24.53 9.16 -11.25
N GLU A 74 -24.75 7.93 -11.73
CA GLU A 74 -26.07 7.44 -12.17
C GLU A 74 -27.08 7.46 -11.01
N ASN A 75 -26.66 6.99 -9.84
CA ASN A 75 -27.52 6.86 -8.66
C ASN A 75 -27.15 7.80 -7.52
N SER A 76 -26.19 8.71 -7.73
CA SER A 76 -25.66 9.63 -6.72
C SER A 76 -25.34 8.95 -5.38
N SER A 77 -24.61 7.82 -5.44
CA SER A 77 -24.27 7.03 -4.25
C SER A 77 -22.99 6.20 -4.44
N TYR A 78 -22.43 5.68 -3.35
CA TYR A 78 -21.29 4.74 -3.38
C TYR A 78 -21.74 3.33 -3.76
N SER A 79 -22.24 3.20 -4.99
CA SER A 79 -22.70 1.96 -5.60
C SER A 79 -22.02 1.68 -6.96
N GLY A 80 -20.99 2.46 -7.30
CA GLY A 80 -20.24 2.30 -8.54
C GLY A 80 -19.31 1.10 -8.51
N ASP A 81 -18.48 0.98 -9.55
CA ASP A 81 -17.53 -0.12 -9.64
C ASP A 81 -16.53 -0.12 -8.47
N PRO A 82 -16.01 -1.29 -8.09
CA PRO A 82 -14.88 -1.37 -7.17
C PRO A 82 -13.66 -0.60 -7.69
N MET A 83 -12.81 -0.15 -6.77
CA MET A 83 -11.55 0.48 -7.12
C MET A 83 -10.69 -0.45 -8.01
N PRO A 84 -10.09 0.04 -9.11
CA PRO A 84 -9.16 -0.76 -9.89
C PRO A 84 -7.99 -1.25 -9.03
N ILE A 85 -7.58 -2.52 -9.17
CA ILE A 85 -6.46 -3.10 -8.41
C ILE A 85 -5.17 -2.26 -8.53
N LYS A 86 -4.92 -1.66 -9.70
CA LYS A 86 -3.77 -0.77 -9.92
C LYS A 86 -3.80 0.44 -8.97
N ASP A 87 -4.95 1.06 -8.81
CA ASP A 87 -5.13 2.24 -7.96
C ASP A 87 -5.04 1.87 -6.48
N ALA A 88 -5.66 0.75 -6.10
CA ALA A 88 -5.57 0.20 -4.76
C ALA A 88 -4.11 -0.04 -4.35
N LYS A 89 -3.30 -0.61 -5.25
CA LYS A 89 -1.86 -0.82 -5.04
C LYS A 89 -1.09 0.48 -4.92
N ALA A 90 -1.42 1.50 -5.72
CA ALA A 90 -0.77 2.80 -5.64
C ALA A 90 -1.02 3.46 -4.27
N ILE A 91 -2.25 3.42 -3.77
CA ILE A 91 -2.62 3.91 -2.44
C ILE A 91 -1.92 3.11 -1.35
N ALA A 92 -1.97 1.78 -1.40
CA ALA A 92 -1.31 0.92 -0.42
C ALA A 92 0.22 1.13 -0.40
N ARG A 93 0.85 1.33 -1.57
CA ARG A 93 2.28 1.67 -1.69
C ARG A 93 2.57 3.02 -1.04
N ALA A 94 1.76 4.04 -1.31
CA ALA A 94 1.92 5.36 -0.71
C ALA A 94 1.92 5.31 0.81
N ILE A 95 0.95 4.62 1.42
CA ILE A 95 0.88 4.43 2.87
C ILE A 95 2.13 3.71 3.39
N ARG A 96 2.52 2.60 2.73
CA ARG A 96 3.60 1.75 3.23
C ARG A 96 4.99 2.37 3.08
N THR A 97 5.27 3.07 1.98
CA THR A 97 6.64 3.43 1.60
C THR A 97 6.84 4.92 1.28
N GLY A 98 5.79 5.75 1.29
CA GLY A 98 5.93 7.18 1.04
C GLY A 98 6.81 7.85 2.11
N GLU A 99 7.61 8.84 1.71
CA GLU A 99 8.53 9.57 2.62
C GLU A 99 7.78 10.11 3.85
N THR A 100 6.65 10.77 3.61
CA THR A 100 5.59 11.02 4.59
C THR A 100 4.27 10.50 4.02
N LEU A 101 3.25 10.37 4.87
CA LEU A 101 1.90 10.00 4.44
C LEU A 101 1.37 11.03 3.44
N GLY A 102 1.55 12.33 3.69
CA GLY A 102 1.14 13.39 2.78
C GLY A 102 1.81 13.30 1.41
N LYS A 103 3.15 13.20 1.39
CA LYS A 103 3.91 13.07 0.12
C LYS A 103 3.54 11.81 -0.64
N GLY A 104 3.44 10.66 0.05
CA GLY A 104 3.03 9.41 -0.57
C GLY A 104 1.65 9.50 -1.20
N LEU A 105 0.68 10.11 -0.52
CA LEU A 105 -0.67 10.27 -1.03
C LEU A 105 -0.75 11.24 -2.21
N GLU A 106 0.05 12.30 -2.21
CA GLU A 106 0.17 13.22 -3.34
C GLU A 106 0.73 12.50 -4.57
N GLU A 107 1.77 11.68 -4.40
CA GLU A 107 2.30 10.82 -5.47
C GLU A 107 1.24 9.81 -5.96
N ALA A 108 0.48 9.18 -5.05
CA ALA A 108 -0.58 8.25 -5.44
C ALA A 108 -1.68 8.96 -6.23
N LYS A 109 -2.12 10.15 -5.82
CA LYS A 109 -3.16 10.95 -6.50
C LYS A 109 -2.83 11.23 -7.96
N GLN A 110 -1.55 11.40 -8.29
CA GLN A 110 -1.10 11.60 -9.67
C GLN A 110 -1.14 10.33 -10.53
N ASN A 111 -1.26 9.16 -9.89
CA ASN A 111 -1.14 7.84 -10.54
C ASN A 111 -2.40 6.97 -10.47
N ILE A 112 -3.43 7.40 -9.73
CA ILE A 112 -4.73 6.72 -9.65
C ILE A 112 -5.75 7.37 -10.59
N SER A 113 -6.80 6.62 -10.94
CA SER A 113 -7.91 7.17 -11.71
C SER A 113 -8.69 8.24 -10.93
N VAL A 114 -9.36 9.14 -11.68
CA VAL A 114 -10.18 10.23 -11.10
C VAL A 114 -11.26 9.70 -10.15
N PRO A 115 -12.02 8.63 -10.46
CA PRO A 115 -12.99 8.07 -9.52
C PRO A 115 -12.36 7.62 -8.19
N SER A 116 -11.20 6.95 -8.25
CA SER A 116 -10.46 6.53 -7.04
C SER A 116 -10.00 7.74 -6.22
N ALA A 117 -9.48 8.78 -6.87
CA ALA A 117 -9.07 10.02 -6.23
C ALA A 117 -10.24 10.71 -5.51
N ASN A 118 -11.42 10.76 -6.14
CA ASN A 118 -12.62 11.32 -5.53
C ASN A 118 -13.06 10.54 -4.29
N SER A 119 -13.01 9.21 -4.34
CA SER A 119 -13.35 8.35 -3.19
C SER A 119 -12.44 8.62 -1.99
N VAL A 120 -11.11 8.65 -2.19
CA VAL A 120 -10.16 8.93 -1.10
C VAL A 120 -10.22 10.37 -0.60
N ASN A 121 -10.61 11.34 -1.45
CA ASN A 121 -10.66 12.74 -1.06
C ASN A 121 -11.64 13.04 0.08
N THR A 122 -12.67 12.20 0.24
CA THR A 122 -13.64 12.31 1.34
C THR A 122 -13.05 12.06 2.72
N CYS A 123 -11.88 11.44 2.79
CA CYS A 123 -11.18 11.20 4.06
C CYS A 123 -10.44 12.44 4.57
N PHE A 124 -10.17 13.41 3.70
CA PHE A 124 -9.47 14.66 4.09
C PHE A 124 -10.44 15.78 4.45
N SER A 125 -11.74 15.62 4.19
CA SER A 125 -12.76 16.67 4.42
C SER A 125 -13.10 16.91 5.90
N LYS A 126 -12.48 16.17 6.83
CA LYS A 126 -12.72 16.28 8.28
C LYS A 126 -11.80 17.28 8.99
N TYR A 127 -10.92 17.99 8.27
CA TYR A 127 -10.02 18.99 8.82
C TYR A 127 -10.12 20.32 8.07
#